data_AF-A0A519U860-F1
#
_entry.id   AF-A0A519U860-F1
#
_cell.length_a   1.000
_cell.length_b   1.000
_cell.length_c   1.000
_cell.angle_alpha   90.00
_cell.angle_beta   90.00
_cell.angle_gamma   90.00
#
_symmetry.space_group_name_H-M   'P 1'
#
loop_
_entity.id
_entity.type
_entity.pdbx_description
1 polymer ?
#
loop_
_entity_poly.entity_id
_entity_poly.type
_entity_poly.pdbx_seq_one_letter_code
_entity_poly.pdbx_strand_id
1 'polypeptide(L)'
;MEFKANELAIHKTGNVILTSDDFGLSKIYNHEILVAIQSNLLSSVSVMVDRYMVSQRTQFDQLLDLSKERNVSLGLHLELPEKKIDNVTALCEAQWTKFESLLNGIKPHYIDIHKHHLFVAHFDEIAQYCLKKNVAFRRYPQTTVSCFSPDDMFMVYSSTSETMISKLLEMKEGSSLELVFHLGAYDDSVKSSLNRERVEDGIKLDTAFQLVTSQKKMIISYKDLIS
;
A
#
# COMPACT_ATOMS: atom_id res chain seq x y z
N MET A 1 -13.53 -50.25 4.20
CA MET A 1 -13.58 -49.17 3.18
C MET A 1 -13.26 -47.89 3.94
N GLU A 2 -11.97 -47.60 4.09
CA GLU A 2 -11.50 -46.42 4.84
C GLU A 2 -11.51 -45.20 3.92
N PHE A 3 -12.28 -44.19 4.31
CA PHE A 3 -12.19 -42.85 3.73
C PHE A 3 -10.86 -42.24 4.14
N LYS A 4 -9.89 -42.21 3.21
CA LYS A 4 -8.74 -41.32 3.35
C LYS A 4 -9.26 -39.89 3.25
N ALA A 5 -9.17 -39.15 4.35
CA ALA A 5 -9.25 -37.70 4.32
C ALA A 5 -8.15 -37.22 3.35
N ASN A 6 -8.58 -36.65 2.22
CA ASN A 6 -7.70 -35.83 1.40
C ASN A 6 -7.35 -34.61 2.26
N GLU A 7 -6.21 -34.67 2.94
CA GLU A 7 -5.47 -33.45 3.27
C GLU A 7 -5.19 -32.78 1.92
N LEU A 8 -5.99 -31.77 1.58
CA LEU A 8 -5.62 -30.81 0.56
C LEU A 8 -4.27 -30.27 1.00
N ALA A 9 -3.20 -30.70 0.33
CA ALA A 9 -1.92 -30.05 0.46
C ALA A 9 -2.16 -28.56 0.24
N ILE A 10 -2.03 -27.76 1.29
CA ILE A 10 -1.94 -26.32 1.19
C ILE A 10 -0.62 -26.09 0.46
N HIS A 11 -0.65 -26.11 -0.88
CA HIS A 11 0.44 -25.58 -1.67
C HIS A 11 0.70 -24.18 -1.13
N LYS A 12 1.90 -23.90 -0.61
CA LYS A 12 2.18 -22.58 -0.04
C LYS A 12 2.34 -21.62 -1.21
N THR A 13 1.22 -21.09 -1.68
CA THR A 13 1.22 -20.10 -2.74
C THR A 13 1.89 -18.81 -2.28
N GLY A 14 2.37 -17.98 -3.22
CA GLY A 14 2.87 -16.64 -2.88
C GLY A 14 1.80 -15.76 -2.22
N ASN A 15 2.24 -14.80 -1.42
CA ASN A 15 1.41 -13.82 -0.73
C ASN A 15 1.44 -12.48 -1.47
N VAL A 16 0.30 -11.84 -1.69
CA VAL A 16 0.20 -10.60 -2.44
C VAL A 16 -0.46 -9.53 -1.59
N ILE A 17 0.16 -8.35 -1.54
CA ILE A 17 -0.42 -7.13 -1.00
C ILE A 17 -0.85 -6.26 -2.18
N LEU A 18 -2.12 -5.87 -2.20
CA LEU A 18 -2.68 -4.98 -3.23
C LEU A 18 -2.86 -3.60 -2.59
N THR A 19 -1.97 -2.67 -2.92
CA THR A 19 -1.91 -1.34 -2.31
C THR A 19 -2.35 -0.25 -3.30
N SER A 20 -3.20 0.67 -2.85
CA SER A 20 -3.31 1.98 -3.52
C SER A 20 -2.60 3.07 -2.73
N ASP A 21 -1.78 3.85 -3.42
CA ASP A 21 -1.15 5.05 -2.88
C ASP A 21 -2.06 6.29 -3.01
N ASP A 22 -1.62 7.39 -2.37
CA ASP A 22 -2.17 8.75 -2.48
C ASP A 22 -3.57 9.00 -1.89
N PHE A 23 -4.04 8.20 -0.91
CA PHE A 23 -5.26 8.54 -0.20
C PHE A 23 -5.09 9.86 0.58
N GLY A 24 -5.98 10.82 0.38
CA GLY A 24 -5.86 12.18 0.89
C GLY A 24 -5.52 13.20 -0.19
N LEU A 25 -4.97 12.79 -1.34
CA LEU A 25 -4.57 13.71 -2.41
C LEU A 25 -5.77 14.38 -3.11
N SER A 26 -6.87 13.64 -3.32
CA SER A 26 -8.08 14.14 -3.97
C SER A 26 -9.32 13.41 -3.46
N LYS A 27 -10.46 14.11 -3.43
CA LYS A 27 -11.76 13.49 -3.15
C LYS A 27 -12.15 12.43 -4.17
N ILE A 28 -11.85 12.68 -5.44
CA ILE A 28 -12.16 11.78 -6.54
C ILE A 28 -11.30 10.52 -6.41
N TYR A 29 -10.00 10.67 -6.14
CA TYR A 29 -9.12 9.53 -5.94
C TYR A 29 -9.52 8.71 -4.70
N ASN A 30 -9.81 9.39 -3.58
CA ASN A 30 -10.29 8.75 -2.36
C ASN A 30 -11.56 7.93 -2.60
N HIS A 31 -12.47 8.42 -3.45
CA HIS A 31 -13.70 7.70 -3.76
C HIS A 31 -13.42 6.36 -4.43
N GLU A 32 -12.60 6.33 -5.47
CA GLU A 32 -12.23 5.09 -6.18
C GLU A 32 -11.50 4.11 -5.25
N ILE A 33 -10.61 4.61 -4.39
CA ILE A 33 -9.90 3.79 -3.39
C ILE A 33 -10.90 3.16 -2.41
N LEU A 34 -11.87 3.92 -1.91
CA LEU A 34 -12.90 3.41 -0.99
C LEU A 34 -13.80 2.37 -1.66
N VAL A 35 -14.19 2.59 -2.91
CA VAL A 35 -14.97 1.62 -3.71
C VAL A 35 -14.20 0.30 -3.88
N ALA A 36 -12.89 0.39 -4.17
CA ALA A 36 -12.05 -0.80 -4.30
C ALA A 36 -11.91 -1.57 -2.98
N ILE A 37 -11.75 -0.88 -1.84
CA ILE A 37 -11.76 -1.52 -0.51
C ILE A 37 -13.13 -2.18 -0.22
N GLN A 38 -14.24 -1.48 -0.47
CA GLN A 38 -15.59 -2.01 -0.26
C GLN A 38 -15.83 -3.28 -1.07
N SER A 39 -15.23 -3.35 -2.26
CA SER A 39 -15.29 -4.50 -3.16
C SER A 39 -14.26 -5.60 -2.84
N ASN A 40 -13.50 -5.47 -1.75
CA ASN A 40 -12.41 -6.38 -1.35
C ASN A 40 -11.26 -6.52 -2.38
N LEU A 41 -11.07 -5.53 -3.25
CA LEU A 41 -10.01 -5.56 -4.26
C LEU A 41 -8.65 -5.12 -3.70
N LEU A 42 -8.65 -4.24 -2.69
CA LEU A 42 -7.45 -3.78 -2.01
C LEU A 42 -7.29 -4.46 -0.65
N SER A 43 -6.04 -4.74 -0.29
CA SER A 43 -5.64 -5.17 1.05
C SER A 43 -4.78 -4.14 1.78
N SER A 44 -4.44 -3.04 1.13
CA SER A 44 -3.67 -1.95 1.73
C SER A 44 -3.94 -0.59 1.07
N VAL A 45 -3.78 0.48 1.83
CA VAL A 45 -3.83 1.88 1.36
C VAL A 45 -2.80 2.72 2.11
N SER A 46 -2.06 3.58 1.41
CA SER A 46 -1.20 4.60 2.03
C SER A 46 -1.83 6.00 1.99
N VAL A 47 -1.68 6.74 3.09
CA VAL A 47 -2.40 8.00 3.35
C VAL A 47 -1.43 9.18 3.39
N MET A 48 -1.69 10.19 2.55
CA MET A 48 -1.02 11.49 2.52
C MET A 48 -1.69 12.47 3.49
N VAL A 49 -1.20 12.50 4.72
CA VAL A 49 -1.80 13.30 5.80
C VAL A 49 -1.65 14.81 5.61
N ASP A 50 -0.61 15.25 4.89
CA ASP A 50 -0.36 16.67 4.62
C ASP A 50 -1.20 17.20 3.45
N ARG A 51 -1.84 16.32 2.68
CA ARG A 51 -2.83 16.69 1.64
C ARG A 51 -4.26 16.72 2.14
N TYR A 52 -4.51 16.29 3.38
CA TYR A 52 -5.86 16.27 3.94
C TYR A 52 -6.53 17.65 3.88
N MET A 53 -7.76 17.65 3.40
CA MET A 53 -8.67 18.78 3.46
C MET A 53 -9.88 18.43 4.34
N VAL A 54 -10.37 19.38 5.13
CA VAL A 54 -11.57 19.19 6.00
C VAL A 54 -12.75 18.61 5.23
N SER A 55 -12.88 18.99 3.96
CA SER A 55 -13.96 18.54 3.10
C SER A 55 -13.90 17.03 2.76
N GLN A 56 -12.77 16.34 3.01
CA GLN A 56 -12.58 14.89 2.87
C GLN A 56 -12.87 14.13 4.16
N ARG A 57 -13.28 14.78 5.27
CA ARG A 57 -13.43 14.12 6.57
C ARG A 57 -14.26 12.84 6.52
N THR A 58 -15.40 12.87 5.85
CA THR A 58 -16.29 11.71 5.72
C THR A 58 -15.63 10.52 5.02
N GLN A 59 -14.71 10.77 4.08
CA GLN A 59 -13.95 9.71 3.40
C GLN A 59 -12.89 9.09 4.33
N PHE A 60 -12.28 9.88 5.21
CA PHE A 60 -11.37 9.37 6.24
C PHE A 60 -12.11 8.55 7.30
N ASP A 61 -13.29 9.00 7.72
CA ASP A 61 -14.17 8.21 8.61
C ASP A 61 -14.55 6.88 7.97
N GLN A 62 -14.92 6.90 6.68
CA GLN A 62 -15.24 5.69 5.93
C GLN A 62 -14.04 4.74 5.77
N LEU A 63 -12.84 5.27 5.48
CA LEU A 63 -11.61 4.48 5.41
C LEU A 63 -11.34 3.79 6.76
N LEU A 64 -11.49 4.54 7.85
CA LEU A 64 -11.30 4.04 9.20
C LEU A 64 -12.27 2.89 9.51
N ASP A 65 -13.55 3.04 9.21
CA ASP A 65 -14.54 1.99 9.47
C ASP A 65 -14.30 0.74 8.60
N LEU A 66 -13.99 0.91 7.32
CA LEU A 66 -13.63 -0.21 6.45
C LEU A 66 -12.38 -0.95 6.95
N SER A 67 -11.39 -0.25 7.50
CA SER A 67 -10.16 -0.87 8.03
C SER A 67 -10.36 -1.72 9.28
N LYS A 68 -11.47 -1.51 10.01
CA LYS A 68 -11.89 -2.31 11.17
C LYS A 68 -12.67 -3.55 10.74
N GLU A 69 -13.48 -3.41 9.69
CA GLU A 69 -14.35 -4.47 9.18
C GLU A 69 -13.61 -5.47 8.27
N ARG A 70 -12.49 -5.06 7.69
CA ARG A 70 -11.78 -5.81 6.64
C ARG A 70 -10.30 -5.93 6.95
N ASN A 71 -9.65 -6.92 6.35
CA ASN A 71 -8.20 -7.05 6.42
C ASN A 71 -7.50 -6.05 5.47
N VAL A 72 -7.62 -4.76 5.77
CA VAL A 72 -6.95 -3.68 5.05
C VAL A 72 -5.96 -2.99 5.98
N SER A 73 -4.70 -2.93 5.58
CA SER A 73 -3.70 -2.10 6.26
C SER A 73 -3.78 -0.64 5.83
N LEU A 74 -3.68 0.25 6.81
CA LEU A 74 -3.51 1.69 6.59
C LEU A 74 -2.04 2.06 6.82
N GLY A 75 -1.39 2.64 5.81
CA GLY A 75 -0.01 3.11 5.90
C GLY A 75 0.10 4.62 5.83
N LEU A 76 1.21 5.17 6.33
CA LEU A 76 1.54 6.58 6.17
C LEU A 76 2.34 6.76 4.86
N HIS A 77 1.75 7.48 3.89
CA HIS A 77 2.42 7.89 2.66
C HIS A 77 3.24 9.15 2.92
N LEU A 78 4.48 8.94 3.34
CA LEU A 78 5.35 9.99 3.84
C LEU A 78 5.70 10.99 2.74
N GLU A 79 5.36 12.26 2.96
CA GLU A 79 5.75 13.35 2.08
C GLU A 79 7.02 14.02 2.59
N LEU A 80 8.06 14.02 1.77
CA LEU A 80 9.33 14.68 2.09
C LEU A 80 9.50 15.92 1.20
N PRO A 81 10.03 17.04 1.74
CA PRO A 81 10.31 18.21 0.91
C PRO A 81 11.47 17.90 -0.05
N GLU A 82 11.36 18.34 -1.31
CA GLU A 82 12.41 18.16 -2.33
C GLU A 82 13.69 18.98 -2.05
N LYS A 83 13.67 19.83 -1.00
CA LYS A 83 14.82 20.60 -0.54
C LYS A 83 15.62 19.79 0.48
N LYS A 84 16.77 20.32 0.91
CA LYS A 84 17.58 19.72 1.97
C LYS A 84 16.72 19.40 3.21
N ILE A 85 16.82 18.16 3.67
CA ILE A 85 16.17 17.66 4.89
C ILE A 85 17.21 17.68 6.00
N ASP A 86 16.99 18.50 7.03
CA ASP A 86 17.91 18.56 8.17
C ASP A 86 17.62 17.45 9.21
N ASN A 87 16.38 16.98 9.31
CA ASN A 87 15.99 15.92 10.26
C ASN A 87 14.78 15.12 9.75
N VAL A 88 15.02 13.96 9.12
CA VAL A 88 13.97 13.10 8.58
C VAL A 88 13.11 12.46 9.67
N THR A 89 13.69 12.15 10.83
CA THR A 89 12.95 11.55 11.96
C THR A 89 11.87 12.51 12.49
N ALA A 90 12.20 13.80 12.60
CA ALA A 90 11.22 14.82 13.01
C ALA A 90 10.07 14.95 12.00
N LEU A 91 10.36 14.85 10.69
CA LEU A 91 9.32 14.84 9.64
C LEU A 91 8.43 13.60 9.72
N CYS A 92 9.02 12.42 9.98
CA CYS A 92 8.28 11.18 10.21
C CYS A 92 7.34 11.33 11.42
N GLU A 93 7.84 11.81 12.55
CA GLU A 93 7.02 11.98 13.76
C GLU A 93 5.89 12.99 13.59
N ALA A 94 6.14 14.09 12.89
CA ALA A 94 5.12 15.10 12.63
C ALA A 94 3.95 14.53 11.79
N GLN A 95 4.27 13.80 10.71
CA GLN A 95 3.24 13.18 9.87
C GLN A 95 2.58 11.98 10.55
N TRP A 96 3.32 11.20 11.33
CA TRP A 96 2.76 10.14 12.18
C TRP A 96 1.70 10.69 13.14
N THR A 97 2.01 11.80 13.84
CA THR A 97 1.09 12.44 14.78
C THR A 97 -0.18 12.92 14.07
N LYS A 98 -0.04 13.48 12.86
CA LYS A 98 -1.20 13.86 12.03
C LYS A 98 -2.02 12.64 11.61
N PHE A 99 -1.37 11.55 11.24
CA PHE A 99 -2.04 10.28 10.89
C PHE A 99 -2.92 9.80 12.05
N GLU A 100 -2.34 9.68 13.24
CA GLU A 100 -3.09 9.29 14.45
C GLU A 100 -4.25 10.26 14.72
N SER A 101 -4.01 11.56 14.61
CA SER A 101 -5.07 12.56 14.81
C SER A 101 -6.21 12.45 13.80
N LEU A 102 -5.92 12.17 12.52
CA LEU A 102 -6.93 12.08 11.48
C LEU A 102 -7.73 10.79 11.58
N LEU A 103 -7.09 9.68 11.97
CA LEU A 103 -7.67 8.34 12.04
C LEU A 103 -7.97 7.88 13.47
N ASN A 104 -8.40 8.82 14.32
CA ASN A 104 -8.93 8.57 15.68
C ASN A 104 -7.99 7.71 16.56
N GLY A 105 -6.71 8.03 16.55
CA GLY A 105 -5.67 7.41 17.37
C GLY A 105 -5.09 6.11 16.80
N ILE A 106 -5.53 5.67 15.61
CA ILE A 106 -4.95 4.51 14.95
C ILE A 106 -3.54 4.84 14.45
N LYS A 107 -2.62 3.92 14.74
CA LYS A 107 -1.24 3.94 14.22
C LYS A 107 -1.21 3.40 12.79
N PRO A 108 -0.35 3.93 11.90
CA PRO A 108 -0.12 3.29 10.62
C PRO A 108 0.48 1.89 10.84
N HIS A 109 0.19 0.97 9.93
CA HIS A 109 0.72 -0.40 9.93
C HIS A 109 2.06 -0.47 9.20
N TYR A 110 2.30 0.47 8.30
CA TYR A 110 3.54 0.61 7.56
C TYR A 110 3.78 2.07 7.15
N ILE A 111 5.01 2.36 6.73
CA ILE A 111 5.36 3.63 6.08
C ILE A 111 5.89 3.33 4.67
N ASP A 112 5.48 4.14 3.72
CA ASP A 112 6.06 4.26 2.38
C ASP A 112 6.36 5.74 2.09
N ILE A 113 7.00 6.04 0.95
CA ILE A 113 7.50 7.38 0.64
C ILE A 113 6.94 7.85 -0.71
N HIS A 114 6.24 8.99 -0.68
CA HIS A 114 5.77 9.64 -1.90
C HIS A 114 6.96 10.08 -2.76
N LYS A 115 6.96 9.71 -4.05
CA LYS A 115 8.10 9.92 -4.97
C LYS A 115 9.43 9.42 -4.38
N HIS A 116 9.43 8.24 -3.76
CA HIS A 116 10.58 7.63 -3.08
C HIS A 116 11.93 7.75 -3.82
N HIS A 117 11.94 7.71 -5.16
CA HIS A 117 13.15 7.83 -5.98
C HIS A 117 13.96 9.12 -5.72
N LEU A 118 13.34 10.18 -5.19
CA LEU A 118 14.00 11.43 -4.83
C LEU A 118 14.73 11.37 -3.47
N PHE A 119 14.44 10.36 -2.65
CA PHE A 119 14.80 10.34 -1.23
C PHE A 119 15.57 9.09 -0.80
N VAL A 120 16.24 8.41 -1.74
CA VAL A 120 17.00 7.18 -1.51
C VAL A 120 17.99 7.31 -0.35
N ALA A 121 18.61 8.48 -0.19
CA ALA A 121 19.57 8.75 0.88
C ALA A 121 18.98 8.62 2.30
N HIS A 122 17.65 8.66 2.45
CA HIS A 122 16.97 8.63 3.74
C HIS A 122 16.26 7.31 4.04
N PHE A 123 16.32 6.32 3.14
CA PHE A 123 15.59 5.05 3.33
C PHE A 123 15.96 4.33 4.62
N ASP A 124 17.25 4.25 4.96
CA ASP A 124 17.69 3.55 6.17
C ASP A 124 17.31 4.31 7.46
N GLU A 125 17.31 5.64 7.43
CA GLU A 125 16.85 6.45 8.57
C GLU A 125 15.35 6.25 8.83
N ILE A 126 14.55 6.19 7.75
CA ILE A 126 13.11 5.95 7.83
C ILE A 126 12.82 4.50 8.24
N ALA A 127 13.58 3.53 7.72
CA ALA A 127 13.47 2.13 8.11
C ALA A 127 13.79 1.93 9.61
N GLN A 128 14.83 2.60 10.13
CA GLN A 128 15.14 2.60 11.57
C GLN A 128 14.01 3.23 12.40
N TYR A 129 13.36 4.27 11.88
CA TYR A 129 12.19 4.85 12.52
C TYR A 129 11.02 3.85 12.57
N CYS A 130 10.74 3.15 11.47
CA CYS A 130 9.70 2.12 11.39
C CYS A 130 9.96 0.98 12.40
N LEU A 131 11.21 0.50 12.49
CA LEU A 131 11.62 -0.49 13.48
C LEU A 131 11.34 -0.04 14.92
N LYS A 132 11.71 1.21 15.27
CA LYS A 132 11.44 1.77 16.61
C LYS A 132 9.95 1.87 16.92
N LYS A 133 9.12 2.11 15.90
CA LYS A 133 7.66 2.19 16.01
C LYS A 133 6.97 0.83 15.90
N ASN A 134 7.73 -0.25 15.65
CA ASN A 134 7.23 -1.60 15.40
C ASN A 134 6.18 -1.65 14.27
N VAL A 135 6.49 -0.99 13.16
CA VAL A 135 5.69 -1.02 11.93
C VAL A 135 6.54 -1.48 10.75
N ALA A 136 5.88 -1.90 9.70
CA ALA A 136 6.55 -2.26 8.47
C ALA A 136 7.04 -1.02 7.70
N PHE A 137 7.97 -1.26 6.79
CA PHE A 137 8.43 -0.29 5.82
C PHE A 137 8.29 -0.90 4.44
N ARG A 138 7.78 -0.13 3.46
CA ARG A 138 7.69 -0.63 2.09
C ARG A 138 9.06 -1.09 1.60
N ARG A 139 9.08 -2.19 0.83
CA ARG A 139 10.32 -2.72 0.29
C ARG A 139 10.92 -1.75 -0.73
N TYR A 140 12.09 -1.22 -0.42
CA TYR A 140 12.95 -0.52 -1.37
C TYR A 140 14.29 -1.28 -1.48
N PRO A 141 14.77 -1.59 -2.70
CA PRO A 141 16.00 -2.36 -2.89
C PRO A 141 17.24 -1.75 -2.22
N GLN A 142 17.27 -0.43 -2.07
CA GLN A 142 18.39 0.33 -1.49
C GLN A 142 18.38 0.34 0.04
N THR A 143 17.32 -0.14 0.70
CA THR A 143 17.27 -0.24 2.16
C THR A 143 18.15 -1.39 2.63
N THR A 144 19.11 -1.07 3.50
CA THR A 144 20.04 -2.04 4.12
C THR A 144 19.59 -2.45 5.53
N VAL A 145 18.73 -1.64 6.15
CA VAL A 145 18.14 -1.91 7.46
C VAL A 145 17.10 -3.03 7.34
N SER A 146 17.32 -4.13 8.05
CA SER A 146 16.37 -5.24 8.13
C SER A 146 15.14 -4.81 8.92
N CYS A 147 13.99 -4.75 8.27
CA CYS A 147 12.69 -4.37 8.85
C CYS A 147 11.57 -5.22 8.25
N PHE A 148 10.41 -5.22 8.90
CA PHE A 148 9.22 -5.87 8.34
C PHE A 148 8.88 -5.21 7.00
N SER A 149 8.93 -5.97 5.92
CA SER A 149 8.67 -5.52 4.56
C SER A 149 8.28 -6.73 3.70
N PRO A 150 7.54 -6.57 2.60
CA PRO A 150 7.38 -7.64 1.63
C PRO A 150 8.75 -8.01 1.02
N ASP A 151 8.89 -9.22 0.50
CA ASP A 151 10.14 -9.64 -0.15
C ASP A 151 10.45 -8.80 -1.38
N ASP A 152 9.40 -8.35 -2.07
CA ASP A 152 9.49 -7.50 -3.26
C ASP A 152 8.33 -6.51 -3.39
N MET A 153 8.52 -5.47 -4.19
CA MET A 153 7.52 -4.45 -4.50
C MET A 153 7.56 -4.11 -5.98
N PHE A 154 6.39 -3.91 -6.58
CA PHE A 154 6.24 -3.62 -8.00
C PHE A 154 5.26 -2.48 -8.25
N MET A 155 5.76 -1.39 -8.87
CA MET A 155 4.96 -0.24 -9.25
C MET A 155 4.21 -0.52 -10.56
N VAL A 156 2.89 -0.72 -10.47
CA VAL A 156 2.06 -1.16 -11.60
C VAL A 156 1.88 -0.06 -12.65
N TYR A 157 1.67 1.19 -12.22
CA TYR A 157 1.40 2.34 -13.11
C TYR A 157 2.49 2.58 -14.17
N SER A 158 3.75 2.26 -13.86
CA SER A 158 4.88 2.42 -14.77
C SER A 158 5.09 1.24 -15.72
N SER A 159 4.16 0.27 -15.73
CA SER A 159 4.31 -1.01 -16.44
C SER A 159 3.06 -1.38 -17.23
N THR A 160 3.23 -2.31 -18.17
CA THR A 160 2.10 -2.93 -18.89
C THR A 160 1.45 -4.03 -18.06
N SER A 161 0.21 -4.37 -18.38
CA SER A 161 -0.50 -5.48 -17.74
C SER A 161 0.25 -6.81 -17.88
N GLU A 162 0.89 -7.07 -19.02
CA GLU A 162 1.69 -8.28 -19.24
C GLU A 162 2.87 -8.36 -18.26
N THR A 163 3.52 -7.23 -17.99
CA THR A 163 4.67 -7.19 -17.06
C THR A 163 4.23 -7.50 -15.63
N MET A 164 3.11 -6.92 -15.20
CA MET A 164 2.48 -7.23 -13.90
C MET A 164 2.06 -8.71 -13.81
N ILE A 165 1.46 -9.26 -14.87
CA ILE A 165 1.07 -10.66 -14.94
C ILE A 165 2.29 -11.58 -14.81
N SER A 166 3.35 -11.33 -15.58
CA SER A 166 4.60 -12.10 -15.49
C SER A 166 5.17 -12.05 -14.07
N LYS A 167 5.19 -10.87 -13.44
CA LYS A 167 5.67 -10.71 -12.06
C LYS A 167 4.90 -11.59 -11.07
N LEU A 168 3.57 -11.64 -11.19
CA LEU A 168 2.70 -12.48 -10.35
C LEU A 168 2.93 -13.98 -10.60
N LEU A 169 3.11 -14.39 -11.86
CA LEU A 169 3.33 -15.78 -12.23
C LEU A 169 4.71 -16.29 -11.77
N GLU A 170 5.73 -15.43 -11.79
CA GLU A 170 7.12 -15.75 -11.42
C GLU A 170 7.38 -15.72 -9.91
N MET A 171 6.39 -15.35 -9.08
CA MET A 171 6.55 -15.30 -7.63
C MET A 171 6.96 -16.66 -7.05
N LYS A 172 7.94 -16.62 -6.15
CA LYS A 172 8.39 -17.82 -5.43
C LYS A 172 7.36 -18.26 -4.40
N GLU A 173 7.24 -19.56 -4.19
CA GLU A 173 6.44 -20.14 -3.10
C GLU A 173 6.87 -19.57 -1.75
N GLY A 174 5.88 -19.17 -0.95
CA GLY A 174 6.08 -18.53 0.36
C GLY A 174 6.57 -17.08 0.34
N SER A 175 6.95 -16.52 -0.82
CA SER A 175 7.36 -15.10 -0.92
C SER A 175 6.16 -14.16 -0.91
N SER A 176 6.43 -12.90 -0.54
CA SER A 176 5.48 -11.79 -0.50
C SER A 176 5.82 -10.72 -1.54
N LEU A 177 4.81 -10.26 -2.28
CA LEU A 177 4.92 -9.19 -3.27
C LEU A 177 3.88 -8.11 -2.98
N GLU A 178 4.31 -6.85 -2.91
CA GLU A 178 3.40 -5.71 -2.99
C GLU A 178 3.23 -5.26 -4.45
N LEU A 179 1.99 -5.19 -4.92
CA LEU A 179 1.63 -4.46 -6.14
C LEU A 179 1.08 -3.09 -5.75
N VAL A 180 1.68 -2.03 -6.30
CA VAL A 180 1.34 -0.65 -5.98
C VAL A 180 0.60 0.00 -7.16
N PHE A 181 -0.60 0.48 -6.88
CA PHE A 181 -1.50 1.16 -7.80
C PHE A 181 -1.72 2.61 -7.37
N HIS A 182 -2.14 3.46 -8.31
CA HIS A 182 -2.59 4.82 -8.05
C HIS A 182 -4.03 5.00 -8.51
N LEU A 183 -4.98 4.42 -7.76
CA LEU A 183 -6.39 4.48 -8.14
C LEU A 183 -6.92 5.91 -8.15
N GLY A 184 -7.91 6.14 -9.02
CA GLY A 184 -8.59 7.41 -9.17
C GLY A 184 -9.23 7.57 -10.54
N ALA A 185 -9.99 8.65 -10.67
CA ALA A 185 -10.50 9.15 -11.93
C ALA A 185 -9.98 10.56 -12.16
N TYR A 186 -10.06 11.05 -13.41
CA TYR A 186 -9.54 12.37 -13.75
C TYR A 186 -10.11 13.47 -12.83
N ASP A 187 -9.21 14.27 -12.25
CA ASP A 187 -9.54 15.40 -11.38
C ASP A 187 -8.79 16.66 -11.85
N ASP A 188 -9.51 17.64 -12.39
CA ASP A 188 -8.91 18.86 -12.94
C ASP A 188 -8.20 19.73 -11.89
N SER A 189 -8.51 19.53 -10.61
CA SER A 189 -7.88 20.24 -9.49
C SER A 189 -6.50 19.68 -9.13
N VAL A 190 -6.16 18.47 -9.61
CA VAL A 190 -4.91 17.79 -9.28
C VAL A 190 -3.88 17.92 -10.39
N LYS A 191 -2.76 18.58 -10.07
CA LYS A 191 -1.58 18.64 -10.94
C LYS A 191 -0.67 17.45 -10.68
N SER A 192 -1.05 16.29 -11.21
CA SER A 192 -0.24 15.05 -11.19
C SER A 192 0.00 14.56 -12.61
N SER A 193 1.20 14.04 -12.88
CA SER A 193 1.52 13.40 -14.14
C SER A 193 0.80 12.06 -14.36
N LEU A 194 0.17 11.52 -13.32
CA LEU A 194 -0.56 10.23 -13.37
C LEU A 194 -2.08 10.40 -13.38
N ASN A 195 -2.60 11.63 -13.49
CA ASN A 195 -4.00 11.94 -13.28
C ASN A 195 -4.94 11.15 -14.22
N ARG A 196 -4.58 10.99 -15.50
CA ARG A 196 -5.39 10.25 -16.48
C ARG A 196 -5.17 8.75 -16.38
N GLU A 197 -3.94 8.35 -16.10
CA GLU A 197 -3.49 6.96 -16.03
C GLU A 197 -4.10 6.20 -14.85
N ARG A 198 -4.62 6.89 -13.83
CA ARG A 198 -5.27 6.29 -12.65
C ARG A 198 -6.44 5.35 -12.97
N VAL A 199 -7.18 5.66 -14.04
CA VAL A 199 -8.31 4.81 -14.49
C VAL A 199 -7.79 3.47 -15.01
N GLU A 200 -6.65 3.48 -15.69
CA GLU A 200 -6.01 2.26 -16.19
C GLU A 200 -5.49 1.39 -15.04
N ASP A 201 -4.99 2.01 -13.97
CA ASP A 201 -4.58 1.29 -12.75
C ASP A 201 -5.75 0.56 -12.08
N GLY A 202 -6.97 1.08 -12.16
CA GLY A 202 -8.19 0.36 -11.73
C GLY A 202 -8.43 -0.92 -12.52
N ILE A 203 -8.28 -0.87 -13.84
CA ILE A 203 -8.42 -2.05 -14.72
C ILE A 203 -7.31 -3.08 -14.42
N LYS A 204 -6.09 -2.61 -14.16
CA LYS A 204 -4.96 -3.47 -13.77
C LYS A 204 -5.19 -4.11 -12.41
N LEU A 205 -5.79 -3.41 -11.45
CA LEU A 205 -6.15 -3.97 -10.15
C LEU A 205 -7.14 -5.13 -10.28
N ASP A 206 -8.21 -4.96 -11.06
CA ASP A 206 -9.18 -6.04 -11.31
C ASP A 206 -8.49 -7.26 -11.93
N THR A 207 -7.62 -7.02 -12.92
CA THR A 207 -6.85 -8.08 -13.57
C THR A 207 -5.92 -8.80 -12.59
N ALA A 208 -5.21 -8.06 -11.75
CA ALA A 208 -4.33 -8.61 -10.73
C ALA A 208 -5.12 -9.44 -9.71
N PHE A 209 -6.25 -8.93 -9.21
CA PHE A 209 -7.10 -9.63 -8.25
C PHE A 209 -7.64 -10.95 -8.81
N GLN A 210 -8.13 -10.95 -10.05
CA GLN A 210 -8.59 -12.17 -10.73
C GLN A 210 -7.45 -13.18 -10.88
N LEU A 211 -6.25 -12.73 -11.27
CA LEU A 211 -5.10 -13.61 -11.43
C LEU A 211 -4.66 -14.20 -10.09
N VAL A 212 -4.50 -13.39 -9.05
CA VAL A 212 -4.15 -13.83 -7.69
C VAL A 212 -5.13 -14.89 -7.20
N THR A 213 -6.43 -14.65 -7.36
CA THR A 213 -7.49 -15.58 -6.97
C THR A 213 -7.43 -16.89 -7.78
N SER A 214 -7.27 -16.81 -9.11
CA SER A 214 -7.20 -18.00 -9.97
C SER A 214 -5.96 -18.86 -9.71
N GLN A 215 -4.84 -18.23 -9.35
CA GLN A 215 -3.59 -18.90 -8.95
C GLN A 215 -3.61 -19.37 -7.49
N LYS A 216 -4.73 -19.19 -6.78
CA LYS A 216 -4.91 -19.51 -5.36
C LYS A 216 -3.86 -18.86 -4.45
N LYS A 217 -3.28 -17.74 -4.88
CA LYS A 217 -2.35 -16.94 -4.08
C LYS A 217 -3.12 -16.26 -2.95
N MET A 218 -2.45 -16.04 -1.83
CA MET A 218 -3.07 -15.42 -0.66
C MET A 218 -3.01 -13.90 -0.80
N ILE A 219 -4.15 -13.23 -0.64
CA ILE A 219 -4.17 -11.78 -0.47
C ILE A 219 -3.98 -11.50 1.02
N ILE A 220 -2.89 -10.80 1.34
CA ILE A 220 -2.53 -10.39 2.70
C ILE A 220 -2.43 -8.87 2.77
N SER A 221 -2.39 -8.32 3.98
CA SER A 221 -2.12 -6.90 4.24
C SER A 221 -0.78 -6.73 4.97
N TYR A 222 -0.33 -5.49 5.15
CA TYR A 222 0.86 -5.22 5.98
C TYR A 222 0.69 -5.65 7.45
N LYS A 223 -0.54 -5.86 7.95
CA LYS A 223 -0.80 -6.38 9.30
C LYS A 223 -0.24 -7.80 9.45
N ASP A 224 -0.25 -8.57 8.37
CA ASP A 224 0.14 -9.98 8.33
C ASP A 224 1.67 -10.17 8.21
N LEU A 225 2.44 -9.10 8.03
CA LEU A 225 3.91 -9.13 7.96
C LEU A 225 4.59 -9.00 9.33
N ILE A 226 3.87 -8.48 10.33
CA ILE A 226 4.38 -8.15 11.67
C ILE A 226 3.96 -9.23 12.70
N SER A 227 3.04 -10.13 12.30
CA SER A 227 2.47 -11.19 13.14
C SER A 227 3.35 -12.41 13.31
#